data_AF-A0A821KA75-F1
#
_entry.id   AF-A0A821KA75-F1
#
_cell.length_a   1.000
_cell.length_b   1.000
_cell.length_c   1.000
_cell.angle_alpha   90.00
_cell.angle_beta   90.00
_cell.angle_gamma   90.00
#
_symmetry.space_group_name_H-M   'P 1'
#
loop_
_entity.id
_entity.type
_entity.pdbx_description
1 polymer ?
#
loop_
_entity_poly.entity_id
_entity_poly.type
_entity_poly.pdbx_seq_one_letter_code
_entity_poly.pdbx_strand_id
1 'polypeptide(L)'
;TPYILYQWYFYPILICLFTLNESVVYLMLVSRFGFYARISDPCIGGTYITLLSLFGNLGSNLTSSAVLYTAGWIKPDKLAYPLLVGICFLLGCIWLIVQYRTMFRLQALPIKEWHLVPMTIASDNINEKPLETSL
;
A
#
# COMPACT_ATOMS: atom_id res chain seq x y z
N THR A 1 -4.21 37.35 31.20
CA THR A 1 -3.41 37.46 29.97
C THR A 1 -2.36 36.36 29.73
N PRO A 2 -2.17 35.27 30.52
CA PRO A 2 -1.26 34.18 30.11
C PRO A 2 -1.89 33.09 29.22
N TYR A 3 -3.23 33.02 29.14
CA TYR A 3 -3.94 31.98 28.36
C TYR A 3 -3.83 32.17 26.83
N ILE A 4 -3.63 33.40 26.35
CA ILE A 4 -3.55 33.71 24.92
C ILE A 4 -2.24 33.19 24.32
N LEU A 5 -1.13 33.23 25.06
CA LEU A 5 0.16 32.72 24.58
C LEU A 5 0.15 31.20 24.40
N TYR A 6 -0.48 30.46 25.32
CA TYR A 6 -0.68 29.00 25.18
C TYR A 6 -1.44 28.66 23.89
N GLN A 7 -2.52 29.38 23.60
CA GLN A 7 -3.33 29.22 22.39
C GLN A 7 -2.47 29.36 21.12
N TRP A 8 -1.69 30.43 21.02
CA TRP A 8 -0.90 30.73 19.81
C TRP A 8 0.21 29.72 19.52
N TYR A 9 0.77 29.02 20.50
CA TYR A 9 1.75 27.96 20.26
C TYR A 9 1.08 26.59 20.06
N PHE A 10 0.01 26.31 20.79
CA PHE A 10 -0.62 25.00 20.81
C PHE A 10 -1.27 24.64 19.46
N TYR A 11 -2.07 25.53 18.87
CA TYR A 11 -2.77 25.24 17.61
C TYR A 11 -1.85 25.05 16.40
N PRO A 12 -0.83 25.89 16.12
CA PRO A 12 0.02 25.67 14.96
C PRO A 12 0.91 24.44 15.11
N ILE A 13 1.38 24.12 16.32
CA ILE A 13 2.10 22.87 16.59
C ILE A 13 1.20 21.66 16.31
N LEU A 14 -0.04 21.69 16.79
CA LEU A 14 -1.01 20.61 16.56
C LEU A 14 -1.31 20.43 15.07
N ILE A 15 -1.54 21.53 14.34
CA ILE A 15 -1.79 21.52 12.89
C ILE A 15 -0.57 20.98 12.12
N CYS A 16 0.64 21.40 12.51
CA CYS A 16 1.87 20.91 11.91
C CYS A 16 2.05 19.41 12.14
N LEU A 17 1.87 18.94 13.38
CA LEU A 17 1.99 17.53 13.73
C LEU A 17 0.94 16.68 12.99
N PHE A 18 -0.30 17.17 12.89
CA PHE A 18 -1.38 16.51 12.18
C PHE A 18 -1.10 16.42 10.67
N THR A 19 -0.64 17.52 10.07
CA THR A 19 -0.31 17.57 8.65
C THR A 19 0.89 16.66 8.32
N LEU A 20 1.89 16.63 9.19
CA LEU A 20 3.02 15.69 9.07
C LEU A 20 2.53 14.23 9.15
N ASN A 21 1.66 13.91 10.11
CA ASN A 21 1.09 12.56 10.23
C ASN A 21 0.35 12.14 8.94
N GLU A 22 -0.55 12.98 8.44
CA GLU A 22 -1.26 12.73 7.18
C GLU A 22 -0.29 12.55 6.01
N SER A 23 0.74 13.40 5.92
CA SER A 23 1.74 13.32 4.86
C SER A 23 2.50 11.98 4.85
N VAL A 24 2.87 11.44 6.02
CA VAL A 24 3.57 10.16 6.14
C VAL A 24 2.66 9.01 5.68
N VAL A 25 1.38 9.06 6.04
CA VAL A 25 0.39 8.07 5.60
C VAL A 25 0.20 8.12 4.07
N TYR A 26 0.13 9.31 3.48
CA TYR A 26 0.06 9.49 2.03
C TYR A 26 1.33 9.01 1.32
N LEU A 27 2.52 9.31 1.84
CA LEU A 27 3.78 8.81 1.27
C LEU A 27 3.86 7.28 1.31
N MET A 28 3.44 6.68 2.42
CA MET A 28 3.35 5.23 2.54
C MET A 28 2.33 4.62 1.57
N LEU A 29 1.23 5.33 1.28
CA LEU A 29 0.23 4.93 0.29
C LEU A 29 0.81 5.01 -1.14
N VAL A 30 1.43 6.12 -1.52
CA VAL A 30 2.03 6.32 -2.84
C VAL A 30 3.16 5.32 -3.10
N SER A 31 3.99 5.05 -2.09
CA SER A 31 5.01 4.01 -2.16
C SER A 31 4.41 2.65 -2.50
N ARG A 32 3.33 2.24 -1.80
CA ARG A 32 2.59 1.00 -2.10
C ARG A 32 2.10 0.96 -3.55
N PHE A 33 1.44 2.02 -4.02
CA PHE A 33 0.97 2.09 -5.40
C PHE A 33 2.10 2.06 -6.44
N GLY A 34 3.24 2.69 -6.17
CA GLY A 34 4.41 2.66 -7.04
C GLY A 34 4.99 1.25 -7.21
N PHE A 35 5.00 0.45 -6.15
CA PHE A 35 5.40 -0.96 -6.24
C PHE A 35 4.40 -1.80 -7.01
N TYR A 36 3.10 -1.64 -6.76
CA TYR A 36 2.07 -2.38 -7.50
C TYR A 36 2.05 -2.01 -8.99
N ALA A 37 2.31 -0.74 -9.34
CA ALA A 37 2.45 -0.30 -10.73
C ALA A 37 3.67 -0.93 -11.42
N ARG A 38 4.75 -1.19 -10.67
CA ARG A 38 5.92 -1.90 -11.19
C ARG A 38 5.71 -3.39 -11.40
N ILE A 39 4.85 -4.00 -10.57
CA ILE A 39 4.54 -5.43 -10.58
C ILE A 39 3.42 -5.78 -11.57
N SER A 40 2.57 -4.80 -11.92
CA SER A 40 1.39 -5.03 -12.75
C SER A 40 1.70 -4.82 -14.22
N ASP A 41 1.36 -5.84 -15.03
CA ASP A 41 1.50 -5.77 -16.47
C ASP A 41 0.79 -4.53 -17.04
N PRO A 42 1.42 -3.80 -17.99
CA PRO A 42 0.86 -2.57 -18.57
C PRO A 42 -0.49 -2.77 -19.27
N CYS A 43 -0.85 -4.01 -19.66
CA CYS A 43 -2.16 -4.35 -20.22
C CYS A 43 -3.31 -4.38 -19.19
N ILE A 44 -3.03 -4.61 -17.90
CA ILE A 44 -4.06 -4.82 -16.85
C ILE A 44 -3.89 -3.83 -15.67
N GLY A 45 -2.92 -2.92 -15.75
CA GLY A 45 -2.63 -1.94 -14.69
C GLY A 45 -3.84 -1.12 -14.20
N GLY A 46 -4.78 -0.75 -15.09
CA GLY A 46 -6.01 -0.05 -14.72
C GLY A 46 -6.95 -0.85 -13.81
N THR A 47 -7.03 -2.16 -14.03
CA THR A 47 -7.83 -3.08 -13.21
C THR A 47 -7.20 -3.27 -11.83
N TYR A 48 -5.87 -3.39 -11.76
CA TYR A 48 -5.15 -3.51 -10.49
C TYR A 48 -5.26 -2.25 -9.63
N ILE A 49 -5.15 -1.05 -10.21
CA ILE A 49 -5.31 0.22 -9.48
C ILE A 49 -6.71 0.32 -8.86
N THR A 50 -7.75 -0.06 -9.61
CA THR A 50 -9.13 -0.04 -9.13
C THR A 50 -9.37 -1.08 -8.03
N LEU A 51 -8.85 -2.29 -8.20
CA LEU A 51 -8.93 -3.36 -7.22
C LEU A 51 -8.18 -3.00 -5.92
N LEU A 52 -7.04 -2.32 -6.03
CA LEU A 52 -6.32 -1.78 -4.87
C LEU A 52 -7.07 -0.65 -4.18
N SER A 53 -7.78 0.20 -4.93
CA SER A 53 -8.67 1.21 -4.35
C SER A 53 -9.82 0.56 -3.59
N LEU A 54 -10.36 -0.55 -4.12
CA LEU A 54 -11.36 -1.36 -3.42
C LEU A 54 -10.77 -1.97 -2.14
N PHE A 55 -9.58 -2.58 -2.18
CA PHE A 55 -8.93 -3.13 -0.99
C PHE A 55 -8.56 -2.07 0.04
N GLY A 56 -8.15 -0.87 -0.38
CA GLY A 56 -7.86 0.25 0.52
C GLY A 56 -9.13 0.74 1.24
N ASN A 57 -10.22 0.93 0.50
CA ASN A 57 -11.49 1.37 1.05
C ASN A 57 -12.16 0.26 1.89
N LEU A 58 -12.14 -1.00 1.46
CA LEU A 58 -12.63 -2.13 2.27
C LEU A 58 -11.77 -2.34 3.52
N GLY A 59 -10.44 -2.28 3.39
CA GLY A 59 -9.54 -2.44 4.53
C GLY A 59 -9.85 -1.42 5.63
N SER A 60 -10.00 -0.14 5.27
CA SER A 60 -10.34 0.90 6.23
C SER A 60 -11.72 0.69 6.88
N ASN A 61 -12.74 0.29 6.10
CA ASN A 61 -14.10 0.09 6.62
C ASN A 61 -14.23 -1.19 7.46
N LEU A 62 -13.52 -2.26 7.07
CA LEU A 62 -13.46 -3.52 7.79
C LEU A 62 -12.67 -3.37 9.08
N THR A 63 -11.59 -2.59 9.10
CA THR A 63 -10.85 -2.29 10.34
C THR A 63 -11.74 -1.55 11.35
N SER A 64 -12.50 -0.53 10.93
CA SER A 64 -13.45 0.15 11.84
C SER A 64 -14.53 -0.77 12.38
N SER A 65 -15.07 -1.65 11.53
CA SER A 65 -16.09 -2.63 11.93
C SER A 65 -15.52 -3.71 12.86
N ALA A 66 -14.29 -4.18 12.61
CA ALA A 66 -13.58 -5.14 13.45
C ALA A 66 -13.19 -4.54 14.81
N VAL A 67 -12.79 -3.26 14.86
CA VAL A 67 -12.50 -2.54 16.11
C VAL A 67 -13.76 -2.42 16.97
N LEU A 68 -14.91 -2.10 16.37
CA LEU A 68 -16.17 -2.04 17.10
C LEU A 68 -16.64 -3.42 17.57
N TYR A 69 -16.48 -4.45 16.73
CA TYR A 69 -16.82 -5.83 17.10
C TYR A 69 -15.95 -6.35 18.25
N THR A 70 -14.65 -6.08 18.20
CA THR A 70 -13.71 -6.45 19.27
C THR A 70 -13.93 -5.62 20.54
N ALA A 71 -14.30 -4.34 20.41
CA ALA A 71 -14.68 -3.50 21.54
C ALA A 71 -15.92 -4.02 22.29
N GLY A 72 -16.87 -4.68 21.61
CA GLY A 72 -18.04 -5.29 22.23
C GLY A 72 -17.72 -6.46 23.18
N TRP A 73 -16.55 -7.09 23.05
CA TRP A 73 -16.09 -8.19 23.91
C TRP A 73 -15.23 -7.72 25.09
N ILE A 74 -14.66 -6.50 25.03
CA ILE A 74 -13.80 -5.95 26.08
C ILE A 74 -14.67 -5.27 27.17
N LYS A 75 -14.54 -5.73 28.43
CA LYS A 75 -15.16 -5.06 29.58
C LYS A 75 -14.54 -3.67 29.80
N PRO A 76 -15.35 -2.64 30.16
CA PRO A 76 -14.85 -1.27 30.33
C PRO A 76 -14.18 -1.07 31.70
N ASP A 77 -12.96 -1.60 31.84
CA ASP A 77 -12.05 -1.13 32.89
C ASP A 77 -11.13 -0.03 32.33
N LYS A 78 -10.55 0.79 33.20
CA LYS A 78 -9.67 1.93 32.81
C LYS A 78 -8.45 1.53 31.95
N LEU A 79 -8.17 0.23 31.79
CA LEU A 79 -7.12 -0.33 30.91
C LEU A 79 -7.58 -0.65 29.48
N ALA A 80 -8.86 -0.48 29.12
CA ALA A 80 -9.38 -0.85 27.80
C ALA A 80 -8.70 -0.08 26.65
N TYR A 81 -8.47 1.23 26.82
CA TYR A 81 -7.81 2.07 25.81
C TYR A 81 -6.37 1.65 25.51
N PRO A 82 -5.45 1.51 26.50
CA PRO A 82 -4.08 1.08 26.21
C PRO A 82 -4.01 -0.37 25.69
N LEU A 83 -4.90 -1.28 26.12
CA LEU A 83 -4.96 -2.64 25.58
C LEU A 83 -5.41 -2.66 24.12
N LEU A 84 -6.44 -1.87 23.77
CA LEU A 84 -6.90 -1.74 22.39
C LEU A 84 -5.83 -1.12 21.49
N VAL A 85 -5.16 -0.07 21.97
CA VAL A 85 -4.02 0.55 21.26
C VAL A 85 -2.89 -0.46 21.09
N GLY A 86 -2.60 -1.27 22.11
CA GLY A 86 -1.61 -2.34 22.04
C GLY A 86 -1.96 -3.43 21.01
N ILE A 87 -3.22 -3.89 20.99
CA ILE A 87 -3.70 -4.88 20.01
C ILE A 87 -3.64 -4.30 18.59
N CYS A 88 -4.06 -3.04 18.42
CA CYS A 88 -4.00 -2.35 17.13
C CYS A 88 -2.55 -2.19 16.63
N PHE A 89 -1.63 -1.86 17.54
CA PHE A 89 -0.21 -1.74 17.23
C PHE A 89 0.39 -3.10 16.83
N LEU A 90 0.06 -4.18 17.54
CA LEU A 90 0.52 -5.54 17.20
C LEU A 90 -0.02 -6.01 15.85
N LEU A 91 -1.31 -5.78 15.57
CA LEU A 91 -1.90 -6.07 14.26
C LEU A 91 -1.21 -5.25 13.15
N GLY A 92 -0.91 -3.97 13.41
CA GLY A 92 -0.13 -3.12 12.51
C GLY A 92 1.29 -3.64 12.27
N CYS A 93 1.99 -4.09 13.32
CA CYS A 93 3.33 -4.67 13.22
C CYS A 93 3.31 -5.99 12.43
N ILE A 94 2.36 -6.88 12.70
CA ILE A 94 2.21 -8.16 11.96
C ILE A 94 1.97 -7.88 10.48
N TRP A 95 1.08 -6.93 10.16
CA TRP A 95 0.81 -6.52 8.78
C TRP A 95 2.05 -5.92 8.09
N LEU A 96 2.79 -5.04 8.78
CA LEU A 96 4.02 -4.46 8.27
C LEU A 96 5.09 -5.52 8.00
N ILE A 97 5.26 -6.49 8.90
CA ILE A 97 6.24 -7.59 8.75
C ILE A 97 5.88 -8.46 7.53
N VAL A 98 4.61 -8.83 7.37
CA VAL A 98 4.15 -9.62 6.21
C VAL A 98 4.39 -8.85 4.90
N GLN A 99 4.06 -7.56 4.87
CA GLN A 99 4.29 -6.72 3.69
C GLN A 99 5.77 -6.55 3.36
N TYR A 100 6.62 -6.33 4.37
CA TYR A 100 8.06 -6.22 4.17
C TYR A 100 8.69 -7.51 3.62
N ARG A 101 8.22 -8.68 4.06
CA ARG A 101 8.68 -9.97 3.52
C ARG A 101 8.31 -10.15 2.05
N THR A 102 7.10 -9.76 1.69
CA THR A 102 6.63 -9.82 0.29
C THR A 102 7.43 -8.90 -0.61
N MET A 103 7.75 -7.68 -0.15
CA MET A 103 8.59 -6.73 -0.90
C MET A 103 10.01 -7.28 -1.15
N PHE A 104 10.65 -7.86 -0.14
CA PHE A 104 11.97 -8.47 -0.29
C PHE A 104 11.97 -9.68 -1.25
N ARG A 105 10.88 -10.46 -1.25
CA ARG A 105 10.72 -11.58 -2.19
C ARG A 105 10.59 -11.11 -3.63
N LEU A 106 9.81 -10.05 -3.87
CA LEU A 106 9.54 -9.54 -5.22
C LEU A 106 10.75 -8.80 -5.81
N GLN A 107 11.53 -8.10 -4.99
CA GLN A 107 12.77 -7.43 -5.41
C GLN A 107 13.89 -8.40 -5.80
N ALA A 108 13.81 -9.66 -5.38
CA ALA A 108 14.80 -10.69 -5.71
C ALA A 108 14.59 -11.31 -7.10
N LEU A 109 13.46 -11.04 -7.78
CA LEU A 109 13.24 -11.53 -9.13
C LEU A 109 13.89 -10.58 -10.16
N PRO A 110 14.70 -11.10 -11.10
CA PRO A 110 15.30 -10.28 -12.14
C PRO A 110 14.21 -9.70 -13.07
N ILE A 111 14.27 -8.38 -13.31
CA ILE A 111 13.29 -7.59 -14.09
C ILE A 111 13.02 -8.15 -15.51
N LYS A 112 13.94 -8.98 -16.03
CA LYS A 112 13.94 -9.47 -17.42
C LYS A 112 12.85 -10.52 -17.71
N GLU A 113 12.32 -11.19 -16.69
CA GLU A 113 11.23 -12.18 -16.80
C GLU A 113 9.83 -11.55 -16.77
N TRP A 114 9.74 -10.27 -16.39
CA TRP A 114 8.47 -9.57 -16.14
C TRP A 114 7.89 -8.90 -17.38
N HIS A 115 8.68 -8.76 -18.44
CA HIS A 115 8.24 -8.16 -19.70
C HIS A 115 7.99 -9.28 -20.71
N LEU A 116 6.72 -9.65 -20.89
CA LEU A 116 6.33 -10.48 -22.03
C LEU A 116 6.58 -9.66 -23.30
N VAL A 117 7.43 -10.19 -24.20
CA VAL A 117 7.66 -9.61 -25.52
C VAL A 117 6.30 -9.48 -26.21
N PRO A 118 5.91 -8.29 -26.70
CA PRO A 118 4.65 -8.14 -27.41
C PRO A 118 4.63 -9.09 -28.61
N MET A 119 3.59 -9.92 -28.69
CA MET A 119 3.46 -11.02 -29.66
C MET A 119 3.56 -10.54 -31.12
N THR A 120 3.36 -9.26 -31.38
CA THR A 120 3.58 -8.61 -32.68
C THR A 120 5.01 -8.72 -33.19
N ILE A 121 6.02 -8.69 -32.32
CA ILE A 121 7.43 -8.83 -32.74
C ILE A 121 7.76 -10.30 -33.05
N ALA A 122 7.08 -11.25 -32.38
CA ALA A 122 7.28 -12.67 -32.62
C ALA A 122 6.69 -13.12 -33.96
N SER A 123 5.56 -12.54 -34.41
CA SER A 123 4.99 -12.85 -35.73
C SER A 123 5.82 -12.29 -36.88
N ASP A 124 6.42 -11.11 -36.74
CA ASP A 124 7.27 -10.53 -37.81
C ASP A 124 8.56 -11.33 -38.01
N ASN A 125 9.18 -11.82 -36.93
CA ASN A 125 10.38 -12.66 -37.01
C ASN A 125 10.14 -14.07 -37.58
N ILE A 126 8.89 -14.56 -37.61
CA ILE A 126 8.55 -15.84 -38.25
C ILE A 126 8.33 -15.65 -39.77
N ASN A 127 7.92 -14.45 -40.19
CA ASN A 127 7.69 -14.12 -41.61
C ASN A 127 8.95 -13.65 -42.35
N GLU A 128 10.03 -13.31 -41.65
CA GLU A 128 11.33 -12.92 -42.23
C GLU A 128 12.34 -14.08 -42.33
N LYS A 129 11.91 -15.33 -42.53
CA LYS A 129 12.85 -16.39 -42.94
C LYS A 129 13.17 -16.20 -44.44
N PRO A 130 14.40 -15.84 -44.83
CA PRO A 130 14.70 -15.51 -46.21
C PRO A 130 14.71 -16.77 -47.08
N LEU A 131 14.13 -16.64 -48.28
CA LEU A 131 14.39 -17.51 -49.43
C LEU A 131 15.87 -17.38 -49.81
N GLU A 132 16.75 -18.11 -49.14
CA GLU A 132 18.11 -18.39 -49.63
C GLU A 132 18.31 -19.89 -49.79
N THR A 133 17.96 -20.40 -50.96
CA THR A 133 18.71 -21.46 -51.65
C THR A 133 18.47 -21.29 -53.15
N SER A 134 19.28 -20.44 -53.77
CA SER A 134 19.59 -20.52 -55.19
C SER A 134 20.76 -21.49 -55.38
N LEU A 135 20.46 -22.73 -55.79
CA LEU A 135 21.22 -23.52 -56.77
C LEU A 135 20.44 -24.78 -57.16
#